data_AF-A0A0R3QU45-F1
#
_entry.id   AF-A0A0R3QU45-F1
#
_cell.length_a   1.000
_cell.length_b   1.000
_cell.length_c   1.000
_cell.angle_alpha   90.00
_cell.angle_beta   90.00
_cell.angle_gamma   90.00
#
_symmetry.space_group_name_H-M   'P 1'
#
loop_
_entity.id
_entity.type
_entity.pdbx_description
1 polymer ?
#
loop_
_entity_poly.entity_id
_entity_poly.type
_entity_poly.pdbx_seq_one_letter_code
_entity_poly.pdbx_strand_id
1 'polypeptide(L)'
;MVPCVRRRGGTRFRGFSSHESGNKVREVRNKESGKERCCREHQSALFLTSKFEVHNDADESASCFYKLEKGKGSKTMSKHQRRKGNAQAASSAHAAELLTNSGHPLQIVTFGDCEPFTTTSLENRDADENFFDAEIQIALRKTTKRDLHTREKGLKELRRLIDEVAFDDVRKSFKHFAVLFPRLAFDTTVTVRSNVIRVLGDYIKKLKKNCEPYLEKVVSYVILMMHDSYSQVANESRSMLVDCFPNEKYGILIEMFKEPACVIALKFISGKHSLLLRCEEEETEEQRYVRLASQSLQYLHWFCTQSLSDEQRNRIIDFFNNRSYRRLLTSSSQIVSATMILASRVASLLNGWEVILNSALPTTALAHLDSIDRNVGRASALLILEMTKADVLFTVLDIDNVVVNRVISLIRRKKNFWNHISTIFIPVIKAVLDKKVAIEGQELLKRILNAFFDGMPWKLSFPCVAWVNTFAEFTEFGIWWTMNRCVNDLDIIVDEFIEKVFF
;
A
#
# COMPACT_ATOMS: atom_id res chain seq x y z
N MET A 1 37.26 -17.16 42.52
CA MET A 1 38.50 -17.90 42.19
C MET A 1 39.22 -17.13 41.08
N VAL A 2 40.36 -16.55 41.42
CA VAL A 2 41.36 -15.91 40.55
C VAL A 2 42.63 -16.74 40.83
N PRO A 3 43.46 -17.20 39.85
CA PRO A 3 44.38 -16.26 39.19
C PRO A 3 44.99 -16.62 37.80
N CYS A 4 45.57 -15.58 37.19
CA CYS A 4 46.89 -15.49 36.53
C CYS A 4 47.34 -16.32 35.28
N VAL A 5 47.84 -15.54 34.29
CA VAL A 5 49.17 -15.68 33.59
C VAL A 5 49.20 -16.73 32.44
N ARG A 6 49.78 -16.55 31.22
CA ARG A 6 51.06 -15.95 30.75
C ARG A 6 51.10 -15.79 29.21
N ARG A 7 52.01 -14.92 28.74
CA ARG A 7 52.51 -14.73 27.35
C ARG A 7 53.31 -15.91 26.78
N ARG A 8 53.39 -15.99 25.44
CA ARG A 8 54.57 -16.21 24.52
C ARG A 8 53.98 -16.33 23.09
N GLY A 9 54.48 -15.79 21.97
CA GLY A 9 55.81 -15.35 21.53
C GLY A 9 56.14 -16.12 20.23
N GLY A 10 56.58 -15.45 19.13
CA GLY A 10 57.24 -16.14 18.01
C GLY A 10 57.02 -15.58 16.60
N THR A 11 57.95 -14.77 16.13
CA THR A 11 58.23 -14.36 14.73
C THR A 11 58.89 -15.46 13.89
N ARG A 12 58.60 -15.57 12.56
CA ARG A 12 59.62 -15.53 11.47
C ARG A 12 59.06 -15.56 10.04
N PHE A 13 59.73 -14.75 9.21
CA PHE A 13 59.71 -14.62 7.74
C PHE A 13 60.36 -15.79 6.97
N ARG A 14 59.98 -15.94 5.67
CA ARG A 14 60.74 -16.27 4.43
C ARG A 14 59.71 -16.19 3.27
N GLY A 15 59.90 -15.66 2.05
CA GLY A 15 61.03 -15.14 1.28
C GLY A 15 60.95 -15.63 -0.19
N PHE A 16 61.35 -14.77 -1.16
CA PHE A 16 61.60 -15.00 -2.62
C PHE A 16 60.39 -14.86 -3.59
N SER A 17 60.47 -14.25 -4.79
CA SER A 17 61.58 -13.71 -5.62
C SER A 17 61.05 -12.80 -6.75
N SER A 18 61.73 -11.67 -6.96
CA SER A 18 62.10 -10.90 -8.18
C SER A 18 61.50 -11.18 -9.58
N HIS A 19 61.14 -10.09 -10.30
CA HIS A 19 61.90 -9.62 -11.49
C HIS A 19 61.54 -8.17 -11.91
N GLU A 20 62.59 -7.37 -12.18
CA GLU A 20 62.59 -5.99 -12.69
C GLU A 20 62.51 -5.88 -14.22
N SER A 21 62.10 -4.69 -14.69
CA SER A 21 62.60 -3.88 -15.83
C SER A 21 61.41 -3.16 -16.53
N GLY A 22 61.42 -1.89 -16.96
CA GLY A 22 62.41 -0.82 -17.02
C GLY A 22 61.98 0.17 -18.12
N ASN A 23 61.85 1.45 -17.79
CA ASN A 23 61.97 2.66 -18.63
C ASN A 23 61.24 2.79 -20.00
N LYS A 24 60.43 3.85 -20.19
CA LYS A 24 60.86 5.13 -20.82
C LYS A 24 59.71 6.15 -20.99
N VAL A 25 60.08 7.40 -20.71
CA VAL A 25 59.37 8.66 -20.92
C VAL A 25 59.19 8.99 -22.41
N ARG A 26 58.06 9.59 -22.79
CA ARG A 26 57.99 10.59 -23.88
C ARG A 26 56.84 11.58 -23.66
N GLU A 27 57.24 12.83 -23.56
CA GLU A 27 56.45 14.06 -23.44
C GLU A 27 56.30 14.67 -24.85
N VAL A 28 55.09 15.05 -25.28
CA VAL A 28 54.87 16.05 -26.35
C VAL A 28 53.60 16.86 -26.06
N ARG A 29 53.75 18.18 -26.30
CA ARG A 29 52.95 19.35 -25.91
C ARG A 29 51.59 19.56 -26.58
N ASN A 30 50.70 20.19 -25.80
CA ASN A 30 49.69 21.24 -26.05
C ASN A 30 49.10 21.47 -27.46
N LYS A 31 47.75 21.60 -27.47
CA LYS A 31 47.06 22.79 -27.99
C LYS A 31 45.69 22.99 -27.33
N GLU A 32 45.45 24.24 -26.91
CA GLU A 32 44.27 24.76 -26.24
C GLU A 32 43.03 24.82 -27.14
N SER A 33 41.83 24.70 -26.56
CA SER A 33 40.71 25.64 -26.77
C SER A 33 39.56 25.30 -25.83
N GLY A 34 39.01 26.33 -25.18
CA GLY A 34 38.17 26.21 -23.99
C GLY A 34 36.74 25.75 -24.23
N LYS A 35 36.11 25.33 -23.14
CA LYS A 35 34.71 25.63 -22.79
C LYS A 35 34.44 25.20 -21.34
N GLU A 36 34.01 26.21 -20.58
CA GLU A 36 33.17 26.20 -19.37
C GLU A 36 33.02 24.89 -18.58
N ARG A 37 33.58 24.92 -17.38
CA ARG A 37 33.41 23.94 -16.31
C ARG A 37 32.05 24.19 -15.63
N CYS A 38 31.03 23.39 -15.98
CA CYS A 38 29.85 23.20 -15.14
C CYS A 38 30.02 21.89 -14.35
N CYS A 39 30.16 22.01 -13.03
CA CYS A 39 30.20 20.89 -12.11
C CYS A 39 28.87 20.12 -12.18
N ARG A 40 28.89 18.90 -12.73
CA ARG A 40 27.86 17.89 -12.47
C ARG A 40 28.33 17.04 -11.30
N GLU A 41 27.83 17.36 -10.12
CA GLU A 41 27.86 16.43 -9.00
C GLU A 41 27.06 15.18 -9.38
N HIS A 42 27.75 14.04 -9.41
CA HIS A 42 27.15 12.73 -9.52
C HIS A 42 26.40 12.43 -8.21
N GLN A 43 25.08 12.60 -8.20
CA GLN A 43 24.22 11.91 -7.24
C GLN A 43 24.12 10.45 -7.64
N SER A 44 24.97 9.62 -7.05
CA SER A 44 24.80 8.16 -7.00
C SER A 44 23.52 7.85 -6.24
N ALA A 45 22.46 7.49 -6.95
CA ALA A 45 21.25 6.90 -6.37
C ALA A 45 21.61 5.54 -5.76
N LEU A 46 21.75 5.50 -4.44
CA LEU A 46 21.83 4.25 -3.67
C LEU A 46 20.49 3.53 -3.75
N PHE A 47 20.42 2.57 -4.67
CA PHE A 47 19.42 1.51 -4.69
C PHE A 47 19.57 0.65 -3.42
N LEU A 48 18.69 0.85 -2.45
CA LEU A 48 18.44 -0.13 -1.39
C LEU A 48 17.47 -1.19 -1.92
N THR A 49 18.00 -2.15 -2.67
CA THR A 49 17.36 -3.45 -2.86
C THR A 49 17.65 -4.30 -1.61
N SER A 50 16.76 -4.29 -0.62
CA SER A 50 16.81 -5.31 0.43
C SER A 50 16.29 -6.62 -0.16
N LYS A 51 17.21 -7.53 -0.48
CA LYS A 51 16.91 -8.96 -0.61
C LYS A 51 16.30 -9.43 0.71
N PHE A 52 15.02 -9.81 0.67
CA PHE A 52 14.43 -10.61 1.74
C PHE A 52 14.83 -12.07 1.49
N GLU A 53 15.82 -12.54 2.25
CA GLU A 53 16.01 -13.97 2.49
C GLU A 53 14.96 -14.40 3.51
N VAL A 54 14.06 -15.28 3.09
CA VAL A 54 13.09 -15.96 3.96
C VAL A 54 13.84 -17.13 4.59
N HIS A 55 14.21 -17.00 5.87
CA HIS A 55 14.56 -18.15 6.68
C HIS A 55 13.27 -18.85 7.10
N ASN A 56 13.10 -20.07 6.59
CA ASN A 56 12.15 -21.05 7.09
C ASN A 56 12.70 -21.62 8.41
N ASP A 57 12.04 -21.32 9.52
CA ASP A 57 12.12 -22.17 10.71
C ASP A 57 10.71 -22.69 10.99
N ALA A 58 10.51 -23.94 10.60
CA ALA A 58 9.49 -24.80 11.15
C ALA A 58 10.02 -25.34 12.47
N ASP A 59 9.28 -25.16 13.58
CA ASP A 59 9.04 -26.28 14.47
C ASP A 59 7.88 -26.09 15.46
N GLU A 60 7.28 -27.23 15.73
CA GLU A 60 6.24 -27.66 16.66
C GLU A 60 5.92 -26.80 17.90
N SER A 61 4.62 -26.64 18.18
CA SER A 61 4.09 -26.86 19.54
C SER A 61 2.56 -27.03 19.56
N ALA A 62 2.18 -28.29 19.72
CA ALA A 62 1.09 -28.85 20.53
C ALA A 62 -0.11 -27.96 20.96
N SER A 63 -1.28 -28.37 20.48
CA SER A 63 -2.50 -28.70 21.25
C SER A 63 -2.62 -28.14 22.68
N CYS A 64 -3.60 -27.27 22.90
CA CYS A 64 -4.34 -27.27 24.17
C CYS A 64 -5.83 -27.00 23.94
N PHE A 65 -6.59 -28.11 23.92
CA PHE A 65 -8.05 -28.15 24.02
C PHE A 65 -8.48 -27.71 25.43
N TYR A 66 -9.33 -26.69 25.52
CA TYR A 66 -10.09 -26.43 26.74
C TYR A 66 -11.30 -27.37 26.81
N LYS A 67 -11.23 -28.32 27.75
CA LYS A 67 -12.37 -29.10 28.25
C LYS A 67 -13.32 -28.18 29.01
N LEU A 68 -14.59 -28.18 28.62
CA LEU A 68 -15.71 -27.81 29.49
C LEU A 68 -16.53 -29.08 29.76
N GLU A 69 -16.35 -29.62 30.96
CA GLU A 69 -17.21 -30.66 31.53
C GLU A 69 -18.47 -30.03 32.10
N LYS A 70 -19.65 -30.48 31.64
CA LYS A 70 -20.88 -30.48 32.45
C LYS A 70 -21.74 -31.71 32.15
N GLY A 71 -21.82 -32.59 33.16
CA GLY A 71 -23.05 -33.22 33.66
C GLY A 71 -23.84 -34.15 32.73
N LYS A 72 -23.63 -35.46 32.87
CA LYS A 72 -24.59 -36.49 32.47
C LYS A 72 -25.70 -36.61 33.52
N GLY A 73 -26.93 -36.24 33.14
CA GLY A 73 -28.17 -36.64 33.80
C GLY A 73 -29.01 -37.44 32.82
N SER A 74 -29.22 -38.72 33.11
CA SER A 74 -30.07 -39.64 32.35
C SER A 74 -31.56 -39.32 32.60
N LYS A 75 -32.35 -39.25 31.52
CA LYS A 75 -33.79 -39.59 31.52
C LYS A 75 -34.25 -39.89 30.09
N THR A 76 -34.58 -41.16 29.85
CA THR A 76 -35.32 -41.65 28.69
C THR A 76 -36.78 -41.25 28.80
N MET A 77 -37.40 -40.84 27.68
CA MET A 77 -38.69 -41.34 27.17
C MET A 77 -39.33 -40.42 26.10
N SER A 78 -39.97 -41.09 25.14
CA SER A 78 -41.05 -40.63 24.25
C SER A 78 -40.68 -40.00 22.90
N LYS A 79 -40.75 -40.84 21.86
CA LYS A 79 -41.03 -40.44 20.47
C LYS A 79 -42.32 -39.63 20.44
N HIS A 80 -42.26 -38.40 19.92
CA HIS A 80 -43.46 -37.67 19.54
C HIS A 80 -43.56 -37.49 18.02
N GLN A 81 -44.61 -38.14 17.51
CA GLN A 81 -45.29 -38.05 16.23
C GLN A 81 -45.05 -36.76 15.41
N ARG A 82 -44.68 -36.95 14.14
CA ARG A 82 -44.87 -35.99 13.04
C ARG A 82 -46.33 -35.51 13.04
N ARG A 83 -46.58 -34.21 13.24
CA ARG A 83 -47.84 -33.57 12.84
C ARG A 83 -47.64 -32.83 11.52
N LYS A 84 -48.24 -33.41 10.49
CA LYS A 84 -48.52 -32.86 9.17
C LYS A 84 -49.70 -31.89 9.32
N GLY A 85 -49.58 -30.66 8.84
CA GLY A 85 -50.70 -29.70 8.82
C GLY A 85 -50.30 -28.27 8.47
N ASN A 86 -50.56 -27.89 7.21
CA ASN A 86 -50.74 -26.55 6.67
C ASN A 86 -49.75 -25.43 7.05
N ALA A 87 -48.61 -25.40 6.36
CA ALA A 87 -47.93 -24.14 6.02
C ALA A 87 -47.93 -24.02 4.49
N GLN A 88 -48.82 -23.19 3.95
CA GLN A 88 -48.84 -22.85 2.53
C GLN A 88 -47.60 -21.98 2.28
N ALA A 89 -46.66 -22.45 1.47
CA ALA A 89 -45.49 -21.67 1.09
C ALA A 89 -45.97 -20.42 0.31
N ALA A 90 -45.65 -19.23 0.81
CA ALA A 90 -45.86 -17.99 0.08
C ALA A 90 -45.05 -18.07 -1.22
N SER A 91 -45.74 -18.27 -2.35
CA SER A 91 -45.09 -18.40 -3.64
C SER A 91 -44.63 -17.01 -4.10
N SER A 92 -43.33 -16.89 -4.38
CA SER A 92 -42.71 -15.72 -5.02
C SER A 92 -43.35 -15.35 -6.37
N ALA A 93 -44.03 -16.31 -7.01
CA ALA A 93 -44.80 -16.10 -8.23
C ALA A 93 -45.97 -15.12 -8.01
N HIS A 94 -46.69 -15.23 -6.89
CA HIS A 94 -47.84 -14.36 -6.62
C HIS A 94 -47.42 -12.93 -6.26
N ALA A 95 -46.25 -12.76 -5.61
CA ALA A 95 -45.68 -11.44 -5.36
C ALA A 95 -45.20 -10.76 -6.66
N ALA A 96 -44.61 -11.52 -7.59
CA ALA A 96 -44.21 -11.01 -8.91
C ALA A 96 -45.43 -10.59 -9.76
N GLU A 97 -46.53 -11.34 -9.68
CA GLU A 97 -47.78 -11.04 -10.36
C GLU A 97 -48.47 -9.78 -9.80
N LEU A 98 -48.50 -9.61 -8.48
CA LEU A 98 -49.01 -8.38 -7.83
C LEU A 98 -48.19 -7.13 -8.17
N LEU A 99 -46.86 -7.28 -8.33
CA LEU A 99 -45.99 -6.18 -8.76
C LEU A 99 -46.24 -5.81 -10.22
N THR A 100 -46.45 -6.80 -11.09
CA THR A 100 -46.73 -6.60 -12.52
C THR A 100 -48.11 -5.95 -12.73
N ASN A 101 -49.10 -6.30 -11.90
CA ASN A 101 -50.46 -5.76 -11.98
C ASN A 101 -50.63 -4.39 -11.32
N SER A 102 -49.63 -3.89 -10.57
CA SER A 102 -49.73 -2.60 -9.86
C SER A 102 -49.61 -1.36 -10.77
N GLY A 103 -49.33 -1.53 -12.07
CA GLY A 103 -49.37 -0.46 -13.06
C GLY A 103 -48.36 0.69 -12.84
N HIS A 104 -47.50 0.60 -11.82
CA HIS A 104 -46.43 1.55 -11.61
C HIS A 104 -45.19 1.16 -12.44
N PRO A 105 -44.80 1.95 -13.44
CA PRO A 105 -43.55 1.73 -14.13
C PRO A 105 -42.41 1.95 -13.14
N LEU A 106 -41.70 0.86 -12.79
CA LEU A 106 -40.41 0.97 -12.14
C LEU A 106 -39.46 1.62 -13.15
N GLN A 107 -39.19 2.92 -12.99
CA GLN A 107 -37.99 3.52 -13.55
C GLN A 107 -36.80 2.84 -12.87
N ILE A 108 -36.31 1.77 -13.48
CA ILE A 108 -34.94 1.31 -13.26
C ILE A 108 -34.07 2.45 -13.80
N VAL A 109 -33.60 3.28 -12.87
CA VAL A 109 -32.68 4.37 -13.16
C VAL A 109 -31.39 3.73 -13.67
N THR A 110 -31.19 3.80 -14.98
CA THR A 110 -29.97 3.42 -15.69
C THR A 110 -28.97 4.58 -15.59
N PHE A 111 -27.90 4.39 -14.81
CA PHE A 111 -26.70 5.22 -14.87
C PHE A 111 -25.49 4.32 -15.12
N GLY A 112 -24.71 4.70 -16.13
CA GLY A 112 -23.54 3.97 -16.61
C GLY A 112 -22.50 3.68 -15.53
N ASP A 113 -22.01 2.45 -15.58
CA ASP A 113 -20.63 1.98 -15.31
C ASP A 113 -20.58 0.58 -14.68
N CYS A 114 -21.71 -0.01 -14.27
CA CYS A 114 -21.89 -1.46 -14.14
C CYS A 114 -23.40 -1.74 -14.19
N GLU A 115 -23.91 -2.14 -15.35
CA GLU A 115 -25.25 -2.73 -15.45
C GLU A 115 -25.34 -3.92 -14.47
N PRO A 116 -26.38 -4.02 -13.62
CA PRO A 116 -26.59 -5.22 -12.82
C PRO A 116 -26.86 -6.38 -13.78
N PHE A 117 -25.81 -7.18 -14.02
CA PHE A 117 -25.89 -8.41 -14.80
C PHE A 117 -26.72 -9.44 -14.02
N THR A 118 -28.03 -9.26 -14.07
CA THR A 118 -29.01 -10.27 -13.72
C THR A 118 -28.90 -11.38 -14.76
N THR A 119 -29.19 -12.62 -14.36
CA THR A 119 -29.23 -13.79 -15.26
C THR A 119 -30.05 -13.53 -16.54
N THR A 120 -31.02 -12.63 -16.46
CA THR A 120 -31.86 -12.11 -17.55
C THR A 120 -31.13 -11.28 -18.62
N SER A 121 -29.90 -10.78 -18.36
CA SER A 121 -29.10 -10.01 -19.33
C SER A 121 -28.46 -10.91 -20.41
N LEU A 122 -28.25 -12.20 -20.10
CA LEU A 122 -27.88 -13.22 -21.10
C LEU A 122 -29.07 -13.63 -21.99
N GLU A 123 -30.30 -13.31 -21.58
CA GLU A 123 -31.51 -13.88 -22.18
C GLU A 123 -32.29 -12.89 -23.07
N ASN A 124 -32.00 -11.57 -23.04
CA ASN A 124 -32.90 -10.55 -23.63
C ASN A 124 -32.27 -9.46 -24.54
N ARG A 125 -31.28 -9.78 -25.38
CA ARG A 125 -30.91 -8.90 -26.53
C ARG A 125 -30.64 -9.74 -27.78
N ASP A 126 -30.84 -9.16 -28.97
CA ASP A 126 -30.75 -9.71 -30.34
C ASP A 126 -30.33 -11.19 -30.46
N ALA A 127 -31.30 -12.03 -30.85
CA ALA A 127 -31.21 -13.49 -30.81
C ALA A 127 -30.09 -14.11 -31.65
N ASP A 128 -29.58 -13.40 -32.67
CA ASP A 128 -28.58 -13.93 -33.61
C ASP A 128 -27.12 -13.64 -33.17
N GLU A 129 -26.87 -12.53 -32.47
CA GLU A 129 -25.52 -12.19 -31.98
C GLU A 129 -25.12 -12.94 -30.70
N ASN A 130 -26.11 -13.43 -29.95
CA ASN A 130 -25.90 -14.09 -28.65
C ASN A 130 -25.89 -15.62 -28.73
N PHE A 131 -26.06 -16.20 -29.93
CA PHE A 131 -25.94 -17.64 -30.13
C PHE A 131 -24.49 -18.03 -30.45
N PHE A 132 -23.86 -18.67 -29.47
CA PHE A 132 -22.55 -19.29 -29.56
C PHE A 132 -22.56 -20.62 -28.79
N ASP A 133 -21.48 -21.38 -28.88
CA ASP A 133 -21.30 -22.69 -28.26
C ASP A 133 -21.98 -22.84 -26.87
N ALA A 134 -22.82 -23.87 -26.74
CA ALA A 134 -23.64 -24.09 -25.56
C ALA A 134 -22.81 -24.42 -24.31
N GLU A 135 -21.66 -25.10 -24.46
CA GLU A 135 -20.78 -25.41 -23.34
C GLU A 135 -20.11 -24.13 -22.81
N ILE A 136 -19.70 -23.21 -23.68
CA ILE A 136 -19.19 -21.89 -23.27
C ILE A 136 -20.28 -21.10 -22.54
N GLN A 137 -21.52 -21.09 -23.04
CA GLN A 137 -22.62 -20.43 -22.35
C GLN A 137 -22.85 -21.00 -20.94
N ILE A 138 -22.80 -22.32 -20.79
CA ILE A 138 -22.94 -22.99 -19.50
C ILE A 138 -21.78 -22.60 -18.58
N ALA A 139 -20.54 -22.59 -19.09
CA ALA A 139 -19.36 -22.24 -18.33
C ALA A 139 -19.39 -20.77 -17.88
N LEU A 140 -19.82 -19.83 -18.74
CA LEU A 140 -20.07 -18.43 -18.37
C LEU A 140 -21.19 -18.31 -17.31
N ARG A 141 -22.27 -19.08 -17.42
CA ARG A 141 -23.34 -19.08 -16.40
C ARG A 141 -22.87 -19.64 -15.05
N LYS A 142 -21.85 -20.51 -15.02
CA LYS A 142 -21.24 -20.99 -13.78
C LYS A 142 -20.45 -19.88 -13.07
N THR A 143 -19.79 -18.99 -13.81
CA THR A 143 -19.00 -17.90 -13.21
C THR A 143 -19.85 -16.84 -12.51
N THR A 144 -21.16 -16.77 -12.77
CA THR A 144 -22.08 -15.85 -12.09
C THR A 144 -22.71 -16.43 -10.82
N LYS A 145 -22.44 -17.70 -10.50
CA LYS A 145 -23.03 -18.37 -9.33
C LYS A 145 -22.40 -17.89 -8.02
N ARG A 146 -23.18 -17.95 -6.94
CA ARG A 146 -22.74 -17.57 -5.59
C ARG A 146 -21.72 -18.54 -4.98
N ASP A 147 -21.81 -19.82 -5.33
CA ASP A 147 -20.86 -20.84 -4.86
C ASP A 147 -19.48 -20.68 -5.52
N LEU A 148 -18.45 -20.62 -4.69
CA LEU A 148 -17.06 -20.44 -5.09
C LEU A 148 -16.57 -21.54 -6.03
N HIS A 149 -16.78 -22.80 -5.65
CA HIS A 149 -16.28 -23.95 -6.40
C HIS A 149 -16.91 -24.01 -7.80
N THR A 150 -18.18 -23.63 -7.91
CA THR A 150 -18.90 -23.52 -9.17
C THR A 150 -18.32 -22.43 -10.06
N ARG A 151 -18.01 -21.23 -9.51
CA ARG A 151 -17.35 -20.17 -10.29
C ARG A 151 -15.97 -20.61 -10.79
N GLU A 152 -15.18 -21.20 -9.92
CA GLU A 152 -13.85 -21.69 -10.27
C GLU A 152 -13.90 -22.78 -11.35
N LYS A 153 -14.84 -23.73 -11.23
CA LYS A 153 -15.07 -24.76 -12.23
C LYS A 153 -15.47 -24.14 -13.58
N GLY A 154 -16.35 -23.15 -13.58
CA GLY A 154 -16.73 -22.41 -14.79
C GLY A 154 -15.53 -21.77 -15.48
N LEU A 155 -14.64 -21.11 -14.72
CA LEU A 155 -13.41 -20.53 -15.28
C LEU A 155 -12.46 -21.60 -15.85
N LYS A 156 -12.27 -22.72 -15.16
CA LYS A 156 -11.43 -23.83 -15.65
C LYS A 156 -11.97 -24.45 -16.93
N GLU A 157 -13.29 -24.65 -17.01
CA GLU A 157 -13.96 -25.14 -18.22
C GLU A 157 -13.81 -24.15 -19.37
N LEU A 158 -13.98 -22.84 -19.12
CA LEU A 158 -13.79 -21.82 -20.15
C LEU A 158 -12.40 -21.88 -20.78
N ARG A 159 -11.35 -22.02 -19.98
CA ARG A 159 -9.97 -22.13 -20.50
C ARG A 159 -9.84 -23.29 -21.50
N ARG A 160 -10.37 -24.46 -21.14
CA ARG A 160 -10.37 -25.65 -22.01
C ARG A 160 -11.15 -25.39 -23.30
N LEU A 161 -12.35 -24.80 -23.19
CA LEU A 161 -13.25 -24.58 -24.31
C LEU A 161 -12.72 -23.56 -25.33
N ILE A 162 -12.02 -22.50 -24.90
CA ILE A 162 -11.46 -21.47 -25.78
C ILE A 162 -10.53 -22.07 -26.86
N ASP A 163 -9.82 -23.15 -26.53
CA ASP A 163 -8.92 -23.82 -27.47
C ASP A 163 -9.68 -24.77 -28.42
N GLU A 164 -10.74 -25.41 -27.94
CA GLU A 164 -11.46 -26.49 -28.63
C GLU A 164 -12.55 -25.99 -29.60
N VAL A 165 -13.26 -24.91 -29.25
CA VAL A 165 -14.40 -24.42 -30.02
C VAL A 165 -14.01 -23.56 -31.22
N ALA A 166 -14.96 -23.34 -32.13
CA ALA A 166 -14.73 -22.54 -33.31
C ALA A 166 -14.40 -21.08 -32.97
N PHE A 167 -13.58 -20.45 -33.80
CA PHE A 167 -13.12 -19.08 -33.60
C PHE A 167 -14.28 -18.07 -33.41
N ASP A 168 -15.37 -18.24 -34.17
CA ASP A 168 -16.53 -17.36 -34.07
C ASP A 168 -17.25 -17.46 -32.71
N ASP A 169 -17.35 -18.67 -32.14
CA ASP A 169 -17.93 -18.88 -30.81
C ASP A 169 -17.08 -18.24 -29.72
N VAL A 170 -15.75 -18.35 -29.82
CA VAL A 170 -14.83 -17.65 -28.90
C VAL A 170 -14.99 -16.14 -29.02
N ARG A 171 -15.11 -15.62 -30.24
CA ARG A 171 -15.27 -14.18 -30.49
C ARG A 171 -16.58 -13.65 -29.89
N LYS A 172 -17.70 -14.35 -30.11
CA LYS A 172 -19.01 -13.98 -29.56
C LYS A 172 -19.02 -14.08 -28.03
N SER A 173 -18.49 -15.17 -27.47
CA SER A 173 -18.45 -15.36 -26.01
C SER A 173 -17.56 -14.35 -25.28
N PHE A 174 -16.49 -13.85 -25.92
CA PHE A 174 -15.62 -12.84 -25.32
C PHE A 174 -16.37 -11.53 -24.98
N LYS A 175 -17.35 -11.13 -25.80
CA LYS A 175 -18.24 -9.99 -25.51
C LYS A 175 -18.90 -10.12 -24.13
N HIS A 176 -19.41 -11.31 -23.82
CA HIS A 176 -20.06 -11.61 -22.55
C HIS A 176 -19.05 -11.73 -21.41
N PHE A 177 -17.92 -12.40 -21.64
CA PHE A 177 -16.84 -12.52 -20.66
C PHE A 177 -16.31 -11.13 -20.25
N ALA A 178 -16.08 -10.23 -21.19
CA ALA A 178 -15.57 -8.89 -20.94
C ALA A 178 -16.49 -8.06 -20.02
N VAL A 179 -17.81 -8.28 -20.09
CA VAL A 179 -18.79 -7.64 -19.19
C VAL A 179 -18.73 -8.23 -17.77
N LEU A 180 -18.49 -9.54 -17.65
CA LEU A 180 -18.36 -10.22 -16.36
C LEU A 180 -17.00 -9.98 -15.69
N PHE A 181 -15.99 -9.64 -16.48
CA PHE A 181 -14.61 -9.55 -16.04
C PHE A 181 -14.41 -8.65 -14.82
N PRO A 182 -14.92 -7.40 -14.74
CA PRO A 182 -14.68 -6.52 -13.59
C PRO A 182 -15.15 -7.10 -12.26
N ARG A 183 -16.28 -7.82 -12.26
CA ARG A 183 -16.81 -8.49 -11.07
C ARG A 183 -15.89 -9.64 -10.65
N LEU A 184 -15.47 -10.48 -11.59
CA LEU A 184 -14.61 -11.64 -11.34
C LEU A 184 -13.18 -11.24 -10.98
N ALA A 185 -12.67 -10.15 -11.57
CA ALA A 185 -11.36 -9.55 -11.32
C ALA A 185 -11.18 -9.17 -9.84
N PHE A 186 -12.27 -8.87 -9.14
CA PHE A 186 -12.26 -8.48 -7.72
C PHE A 186 -13.05 -9.43 -6.82
N ASP A 187 -13.27 -10.67 -7.26
CA ASP A 187 -13.82 -11.75 -6.45
C ASP A 187 -13.05 -11.88 -5.12
N THR A 188 -13.74 -12.25 -4.04
CA THR A 188 -13.11 -12.46 -2.72
C THR A 188 -11.93 -13.41 -2.76
N THR A 189 -11.96 -14.39 -3.65
CA THR A 189 -11.00 -15.49 -3.64
C THR A 189 -9.85 -15.29 -4.63
N VAL A 190 -8.65 -15.53 -4.12
CA VAL A 190 -7.40 -15.43 -4.89
C VAL A 190 -7.42 -16.34 -6.12
N THR A 191 -8.02 -17.52 -5.99
CA THR A 191 -8.09 -18.52 -7.06
C THR A 191 -8.97 -18.07 -8.22
N VAL A 192 -10.17 -17.51 -7.95
CA VAL A 192 -11.03 -16.95 -9.00
C VAL A 192 -10.33 -15.78 -9.69
N ARG A 193 -9.76 -14.84 -8.91
CA ARG A 193 -9.01 -13.69 -9.46
C ARG A 193 -7.83 -14.11 -10.34
N SER A 194 -7.10 -15.16 -9.97
CA SER A 194 -5.99 -15.68 -10.79
C SER A 194 -6.49 -16.38 -12.06
N ASN A 195 -7.57 -17.18 -11.95
CA ASN A 195 -8.10 -17.92 -13.09
C ASN A 195 -8.79 -17.01 -14.11
N VAL A 196 -9.45 -15.93 -13.69
CA VAL A 196 -10.04 -14.97 -14.64
C VAL A 196 -8.98 -14.25 -15.48
N ILE A 197 -7.81 -13.95 -14.90
CA ILE A 197 -6.66 -13.42 -15.67
C ILE A 197 -6.19 -14.42 -16.72
N ARG A 198 -6.09 -15.70 -16.35
CA ARG A 198 -5.68 -16.76 -17.29
C ARG A 198 -6.67 -16.92 -18.43
N VAL A 199 -7.97 -16.96 -18.13
CA VAL A 199 -9.04 -16.99 -19.13
C VAL A 199 -8.95 -15.78 -20.07
N LEU A 200 -8.71 -14.57 -19.54
CA LEU A 200 -8.51 -13.37 -20.35
C LEU A 200 -7.30 -13.53 -21.28
N GLY A 201 -6.18 -14.04 -20.77
CA GLY A 201 -4.99 -14.33 -21.57
C GLY A 201 -5.27 -15.32 -22.70
N ASP A 202 -6.01 -16.39 -22.43
CA ASP A 202 -6.40 -17.40 -23.41
C ASP A 202 -7.30 -16.78 -24.52
N TYR A 203 -8.27 -15.94 -24.14
CA TYR A 203 -9.08 -15.17 -25.10
C TYR A 203 -8.23 -14.25 -25.98
N ILE A 204 -7.32 -13.45 -25.40
CA ILE A 204 -6.48 -12.51 -26.15
C ILE A 204 -5.56 -13.26 -27.11
N LYS A 205 -4.95 -14.36 -26.67
CA LYS A 205 -4.09 -15.21 -27.51
C LYS A 205 -4.85 -15.81 -28.69
N LYS A 206 -6.08 -16.30 -28.46
CA LYS A 206 -6.93 -16.88 -29.51
C LYS A 206 -7.44 -15.82 -30.48
N LEU A 207 -7.98 -14.70 -29.99
CA LEU A 207 -8.69 -13.69 -30.78
C LEU A 207 -7.77 -12.65 -31.44
N LYS A 208 -6.57 -12.44 -30.88
CA LYS A 208 -5.60 -11.43 -31.33
C LYS A 208 -6.29 -10.07 -31.52
N LYS A 209 -6.20 -9.46 -32.70
CA LYS A 209 -6.83 -8.15 -32.99
C LYS A 209 -8.35 -8.11 -32.77
N ASN A 210 -9.05 -9.25 -32.83
CA ASN A 210 -10.50 -9.29 -32.64
C ASN A 210 -10.96 -9.02 -31.20
N CYS A 211 -10.03 -9.00 -30.22
CA CYS A 211 -10.36 -8.61 -28.85
C CYS A 211 -10.36 -7.09 -28.62
N GLU A 212 -9.82 -6.30 -29.56
CA GLU A 212 -9.62 -4.84 -29.45
C GLU A 212 -10.87 -4.08 -28.97
N PRO A 213 -12.09 -4.31 -29.49
CA PRO A 213 -13.29 -3.58 -29.08
C PRO A 213 -13.69 -3.75 -27.60
N TYR A 214 -13.12 -4.74 -26.91
CA TYR A 214 -13.44 -5.05 -25.52
C TYR A 214 -12.27 -4.83 -24.56
N LEU A 215 -11.09 -4.46 -25.06
CA LEU A 215 -9.92 -4.23 -24.21
C LEU A 215 -10.16 -3.11 -23.20
N GLU A 216 -10.88 -2.06 -23.58
CA GLU A 216 -11.26 -0.97 -22.68
C GLU A 216 -12.07 -1.42 -21.45
N LYS A 217 -12.81 -2.52 -21.57
CA LYS A 217 -13.64 -3.06 -20.48
C LYS A 217 -12.85 -3.88 -19.47
N VAL A 218 -11.63 -4.31 -19.81
CA VAL A 218 -10.88 -5.30 -19.03
C VAL A 218 -9.49 -4.83 -18.63
N VAL A 219 -8.77 -4.13 -19.51
CA VAL A 219 -7.34 -3.85 -19.31
C VAL A 219 -7.09 -2.94 -18.11
N SER A 220 -7.92 -1.92 -17.88
CA SER A 220 -7.78 -1.05 -16.71
C SER A 220 -7.94 -1.81 -15.39
N TYR A 221 -8.81 -2.81 -15.37
CA TYR A 221 -8.96 -3.71 -14.22
C TYR A 221 -7.74 -4.63 -14.05
N VAL A 222 -7.19 -5.17 -15.15
CA VAL A 222 -5.94 -5.95 -15.11
C VAL A 222 -4.79 -5.11 -14.55
N ILE A 223 -4.67 -3.84 -14.97
CA ILE A 223 -3.65 -2.92 -14.47
C ILE A 223 -3.81 -2.73 -12.95
N LEU A 224 -5.04 -2.58 -12.45
CA LEU A 224 -5.27 -2.55 -10.99
C LEU A 224 -4.88 -3.88 -10.33
N MET A 225 -5.15 -5.03 -10.96
CA MET A 225 -4.78 -6.36 -10.45
C MET A 225 -3.27 -6.59 -10.36
N MET A 226 -2.44 -5.84 -11.10
CA MET A 226 -0.98 -5.81 -10.90
C MET A 226 -0.57 -5.30 -9.50
N HIS A 227 -1.50 -4.72 -8.74
CA HIS A 227 -1.31 -4.21 -7.38
C HIS A 227 -2.18 -4.95 -6.34
N ASP A 228 -2.66 -6.15 -6.68
CA ASP A 228 -3.36 -7.02 -5.72
C ASP A 228 -2.43 -7.34 -4.53
N SER A 229 -3.01 -7.42 -3.33
CA SER A 229 -2.26 -7.77 -2.11
C SER A 229 -1.66 -9.17 -2.15
N TYR A 230 -2.23 -10.06 -2.96
CA TYR A 230 -1.72 -11.40 -3.17
C TYR A 230 -0.78 -11.43 -4.38
N SER A 231 0.49 -11.75 -4.12
CA SER A 231 1.54 -11.84 -5.13
C SER A 231 1.19 -12.75 -6.30
N GLN A 232 0.42 -13.83 -6.05
CA GLN A 232 -0.09 -14.72 -7.09
C GLN A 232 -0.89 -13.97 -8.15
N VAL A 233 -1.86 -13.14 -7.75
CA VAL A 233 -2.72 -12.39 -8.69
C VAL A 233 -1.92 -11.29 -9.36
N ALA A 234 -1.10 -10.57 -8.60
CA ALA A 234 -0.27 -9.49 -9.12
C ALA A 234 0.73 -9.97 -10.18
N ASN A 235 1.41 -11.09 -9.92
CA ASN A 235 2.36 -11.68 -10.86
C ASN A 235 1.65 -12.25 -12.09
N GLU A 236 0.54 -12.96 -11.91
CA GLU A 236 -0.24 -13.49 -13.04
C GLU A 236 -0.73 -12.36 -13.96
N SER A 237 -1.19 -11.24 -13.39
CA SER A 237 -1.65 -10.07 -14.16
C SER A 237 -0.52 -9.46 -14.97
N ARG A 238 0.67 -9.28 -14.37
CA ARG A 238 1.85 -8.76 -15.07
C ARG A 238 2.32 -9.72 -16.18
N SER A 239 2.46 -11.00 -15.87
CA SER A 239 2.88 -12.02 -16.83
C SER A 239 1.90 -12.11 -18.00
N MET A 240 0.59 -12.11 -17.74
CA MET A 240 -0.42 -12.16 -18.79
C MET A 240 -0.30 -10.97 -19.75
N LEU A 241 -0.10 -9.75 -19.23
CA LEU A 241 0.09 -8.56 -20.07
C LEU A 241 1.37 -8.65 -20.91
N VAL A 242 2.49 -9.08 -20.31
CA VAL A 242 3.77 -9.24 -21.02
C VAL A 242 3.66 -10.30 -22.12
N ASP A 243 3.03 -11.44 -21.82
CA ASP A 243 2.86 -12.55 -22.76
C ASP A 243 1.93 -12.18 -23.92
N CYS A 244 0.83 -11.47 -23.64
CA CYS A 244 -0.16 -11.11 -24.65
C CYS A 244 0.23 -9.88 -25.46
N PHE A 245 1.01 -8.97 -24.88
CA PHE A 245 1.42 -7.70 -25.50
C PHE A 245 2.94 -7.48 -25.36
N PRO A 246 3.79 -8.34 -25.97
CA PRO A 246 5.24 -8.26 -25.80
C PRO A 246 5.85 -7.02 -26.45
N ASN A 247 7.09 -6.71 -26.05
CA ASN A 247 7.90 -5.59 -26.54
C ASN A 247 7.23 -4.23 -26.28
N GLU A 248 7.35 -3.30 -27.22
CA GLU A 248 6.82 -1.93 -27.12
C GLU A 248 5.30 -1.87 -26.88
N LYS A 249 4.56 -2.94 -27.25
CA LYS A 249 3.10 -3.00 -27.07
C LYS A 249 2.69 -2.95 -25.60
N TYR A 250 3.49 -3.52 -24.70
CA TYR A 250 3.23 -3.45 -23.26
C TYR A 250 3.24 -1.99 -22.79
N GLY A 251 4.26 -1.22 -23.18
CA GLY A 251 4.38 0.19 -22.82
C GLY A 251 3.23 1.04 -23.36
N ILE A 252 2.86 0.82 -24.63
CA ILE A 252 1.72 1.49 -25.26
C ILE A 252 0.42 1.17 -24.52
N LEU A 253 0.19 -0.11 -24.20
CA LEU A 253 -1.01 -0.55 -23.48
C LEU A 253 -1.10 0.09 -22.09
N ILE A 254 0.00 0.08 -21.34
CA ILE A 254 0.05 0.72 -20.03
C ILE A 254 -0.25 2.22 -20.15
N GLU A 255 0.32 2.92 -21.13
CA GLU A 255 0.08 4.35 -21.30
C GLU A 255 -1.38 4.65 -21.71
N MET A 256 -1.98 3.83 -22.57
CA MET A 256 -3.39 4.00 -22.96
C MET A 256 -4.36 3.78 -21.79
N PHE A 257 -4.07 2.83 -20.90
CA PHE A 257 -5.05 2.37 -19.89
C PHE A 257 -4.73 2.76 -18.45
N LYS A 258 -3.57 3.38 -18.17
CA LYS A 258 -3.27 3.88 -16.82
C LYS A 258 -4.24 4.97 -16.39
N GLU A 259 -4.61 5.92 -17.25
CA GLU A 259 -5.54 6.97 -16.82
C GLU A 259 -6.96 6.43 -16.51
N PRO A 260 -7.56 5.59 -17.37
CA PRO A 260 -8.81 4.91 -17.02
C PRO A 260 -8.72 4.07 -15.73
N ALA A 261 -7.58 3.40 -15.47
CA ALA A 261 -7.36 2.68 -14.21
C ALA A 261 -7.29 3.63 -12.99
N CYS A 262 -6.70 4.81 -13.15
CA CYS A 262 -6.67 5.88 -12.14
C CYS A 262 -8.09 6.34 -11.77
N VAL A 263 -8.98 6.54 -12.75
CA VAL A 263 -10.39 6.88 -12.49
C VAL A 263 -11.08 5.81 -11.66
N ILE A 264 -10.87 4.53 -11.98
CA ILE A 264 -11.46 3.41 -11.22
C ILE A 264 -10.90 3.37 -9.80
N ALA A 265 -9.58 3.51 -9.62
CA ALA A 265 -8.92 3.55 -8.31
C ALA A 265 -9.46 4.69 -7.43
N LEU A 266 -9.62 5.89 -7.99
CA LEU A 266 -10.19 7.04 -7.30
C LEU A 266 -11.65 6.81 -6.88
N LYS A 267 -12.45 6.14 -7.72
CA LYS A 267 -13.82 5.73 -7.36
C LYS A 267 -13.83 4.71 -6.22
N PHE A 268 -12.89 3.76 -6.18
CA PHE A 268 -12.78 2.80 -5.09
C PHE A 268 -12.44 3.46 -3.75
N ILE A 269 -11.38 4.27 -3.69
CA ILE A 269 -10.98 4.93 -2.44
C ILE A 269 -11.99 5.99 -1.99
N SER A 270 -12.79 6.54 -2.92
CA SER A 270 -13.89 7.44 -2.58
C SER A 270 -15.16 6.71 -2.10
N GLY A 271 -15.19 5.38 -2.15
CA GLY A 271 -16.38 4.59 -1.80
C GLY A 271 -17.52 4.70 -2.82
N LYS A 272 -17.25 5.14 -4.06
CA LYS A 272 -18.26 5.48 -5.07
C LYS A 272 -18.40 4.43 -6.18
N HIS A 273 -17.49 3.47 -6.25
CA HIS A 273 -17.53 2.45 -7.30
C HIS A 273 -18.65 1.42 -7.04
N SER A 274 -19.41 1.08 -8.09
CA SER A 274 -20.52 0.11 -8.05
C SER A 274 -20.13 -1.26 -7.49
N LEU A 275 -18.94 -1.78 -7.86
CA LEU A 275 -18.38 -3.04 -7.35
C LEU A 275 -18.07 -3.07 -5.84
N LEU A 276 -18.21 -1.95 -5.13
CA LEU A 276 -18.20 -1.94 -3.66
C LEU A 276 -19.56 -2.33 -3.07
N LEU A 277 -20.64 -2.11 -3.85
CA LEU A 277 -22.01 -2.39 -3.46
C LEU A 277 -22.37 -3.82 -3.86
N ARG A 278 -23.06 -4.54 -2.96
CA ARG A 278 -23.49 -5.94 -3.11
C ARG A 278 -22.36 -6.96 -2.98
N CYS A 279 -22.11 -7.39 -1.74
CA CYS A 279 -21.39 -8.63 -1.50
C CYS A 279 -22.40 -9.78 -1.42
N GLU A 280 -22.56 -10.51 -2.52
CA GLU A 280 -23.16 -11.86 -2.46
C GLU A 280 -22.16 -12.88 -1.89
N GLU A 281 -20.90 -12.48 -1.72
CA GLU A 281 -19.76 -13.29 -1.30
C GLU A 281 -19.60 -13.29 0.24
N GLU A 282 -18.69 -14.10 0.78
CA GLU A 282 -18.46 -14.26 2.24
C GLU A 282 -17.80 -13.03 2.92
N GLU A 283 -17.37 -12.04 2.13
CA GLU A 283 -16.68 -10.83 2.61
C GLU A 283 -17.68 -9.74 3.01
N THR A 284 -17.42 -9.02 4.10
CA THR A 284 -18.25 -7.86 4.47
C THR A 284 -17.97 -6.67 3.55
N GLU A 285 -18.91 -5.74 3.42
CA GLU A 285 -18.70 -4.52 2.61
C GLU A 285 -17.45 -3.73 3.04
N GLU A 286 -17.16 -3.68 4.35
CA GLU A 286 -15.97 -3.01 4.89
C GLU A 286 -14.68 -3.78 4.56
N GLN A 287 -14.67 -5.11 4.68
CA GLN A 287 -13.51 -5.91 4.26
C GLN A 287 -13.21 -5.72 2.77
N ARG A 288 -14.25 -5.72 1.94
CA ARG A 288 -14.15 -5.45 0.50
C ARG A 288 -13.60 -4.07 0.22
N TYR A 289 -14.14 -3.05 0.90
CA TYR A 289 -13.66 -1.68 0.78
C TYR A 289 -12.18 -1.58 1.15
N VAL A 290 -11.75 -2.12 2.31
CA VAL A 290 -10.35 -2.09 2.74
C VAL A 290 -9.44 -2.76 1.71
N ARG A 291 -9.82 -3.92 1.18
CA ARG A 291 -9.02 -4.63 0.18
C ARG A 291 -8.87 -3.81 -1.11
N LEU A 292 -9.99 -3.36 -1.69
CA LEU A 292 -9.97 -2.63 -2.96
C LEU A 292 -9.37 -1.23 -2.83
N ALA A 293 -9.60 -0.55 -1.71
CA ALA A 293 -8.97 0.74 -1.43
C ALA A 293 -7.45 0.58 -1.22
N SER A 294 -6.99 -0.45 -0.53
CA SER A 294 -5.55 -0.69 -0.36
C SER A 294 -4.86 -0.96 -1.69
N GLN A 295 -5.43 -1.83 -2.52
CA GLN A 295 -4.96 -2.09 -3.89
C GLN A 295 -4.94 -0.81 -4.73
N SER A 296 -6.00 0.00 -4.65
CA SER A 296 -6.11 1.27 -5.38
C SER A 296 -5.05 2.29 -4.92
N LEU A 297 -4.78 2.39 -3.61
CA LEU A 297 -3.72 3.27 -3.09
C LEU A 297 -2.33 2.83 -3.56
N GLN A 298 -2.05 1.53 -3.61
CA GLN A 298 -0.79 1.00 -4.15
C GLN A 298 -0.64 1.30 -5.64
N TYR A 299 -1.71 1.13 -6.41
CA TYR A 299 -1.76 1.51 -7.81
C TYR A 299 -1.50 3.01 -7.99
N LEU A 300 -2.20 3.87 -7.25
CA LEU A 300 -2.04 5.32 -7.36
C LEU A 300 -0.63 5.78 -6.97
N HIS A 301 -0.01 5.12 -5.98
CA HIS A 301 1.39 5.38 -5.66
C HIS A 301 2.31 5.07 -6.85
N TRP A 302 2.13 3.92 -7.51
CA TRP A 302 2.86 3.56 -8.73
C TRP A 302 2.55 4.50 -9.91
N PHE A 303 1.30 4.91 -10.07
CA PHE A 303 0.89 5.85 -11.11
C PHE A 303 1.64 7.18 -10.96
N CYS A 304 1.79 7.68 -9.74
CA CYS A 304 2.56 8.89 -9.45
C CYS A 304 4.07 8.74 -9.71
N THR A 305 4.61 7.54 -9.93
CA THR A 305 6.01 7.35 -10.36
C THR A 305 6.17 7.34 -11.88
N GLN A 306 5.07 7.35 -12.63
CA GLN A 306 5.09 7.38 -14.09
C GLN A 306 5.22 8.83 -14.59
N SER A 307 5.52 9.01 -15.88
CA SER A 307 5.37 10.31 -16.54
C SER A 307 3.88 10.67 -16.60
N LEU A 308 3.51 11.79 -15.97
CA LEU A 308 2.12 12.25 -15.92
C LEU A 308 1.93 13.52 -16.78
N SER A 309 0.83 13.56 -17.53
CA SER A 309 0.33 14.82 -18.09
C SER A 309 -0.20 15.74 -16.98
N ASP A 310 -0.42 17.01 -17.31
CA ASP A 310 -0.98 17.97 -16.35
C ASP A 310 -2.38 17.56 -15.87
N GLU A 311 -3.21 17.04 -16.78
CA GLU A 311 -4.55 16.54 -16.42
C GLU A 311 -4.48 15.35 -15.46
N GLN A 312 -3.62 14.37 -15.76
CA GLN A 312 -3.42 13.17 -14.93
C GLN A 312 -2.92 13.55 -13.52
N ARG A 313 -1.96 14.47 -13.45
CA ARG A 313 -1.42 14.98 -12.19
C ARG A 313 -2.49 15.72 -11.38
N ASN A 314 -3.20 16.66 -12.00
CA ASN A 314 -4.23 17.47 -11.34
C ASN A 314 -5.35 16.60 -10.79
N ARG A 315 -5.72 15.51 -11.48
CA ARG A 315 -6.77 14.59 -11.01
C ARG A 315 -6.46 13.95 -9.66
N ILE A 316 -5.21 13.56 -9.42
CA ILE A 316 -4.80 13.00 -8.13
C ILE A 316 -4.71 14.08 -7.06
N ILE A 317 -4.21 15.26 -7.43
CA ILE A 317 -4.17 16.42 -6.54
C ILE A 317 -5.60 16.77 -6.08
N ASP A 318 -6.56 16.81 -7.00
CA ASP A 318 -7.97 17.12 -6.70
C ASP A 318 -8.64 16.12 -5.76
N PHE A 319 -8.18 14.87 -5.74
CA PHE A 319 -8.65 13.90 -4.76
C PHE A 319 -8.35 14.35 -3.32
N PHE A 320 -7.16 14.90 -3.08
CA PHE A 320 -6.77 15.43 -1.77
C PHE A 320 -7.36 16.81 -1.47
N ASN A 321 -7.82 17.56 -2.48
CA ASN A 321 -8.65 18.76 -2.27
C ASN A 321 -10.07 18.41 -1.79
N ASN A 322 -10.58 17.24 -2.17
CA ASN A 322 -11.93 16.81 -1.80
C ASN A 322 -11.98 16.25 -0.36
N ARG A 323 -13.06 16.49 0.39
CA ARG A 323 -13.22 15.90 1.75
C ARG A 323 -13.28 14.36 1.77
N SER A 324 -13.45 13.72 0.61
CA SER A 324 -13.57 12.26 0.49
C SER A 324 -12.36 11.50 1.04
N TYR A 325 -11.14 12.04 0.95
CA TYR A 325 -9.94 11.36 1.48
C TYR A 325 -9.99 11.20 3.02
N ARG A 326 -10.78 12.01 3.74
CA ARG A 326 -10.80 11.97 5.21
C ARG A 326 -11.26 10.64 5.77
N ARG A 327 -12.15 9.92 5.06
CA ARG A 327 -12.53 8.55 5.43
C ARG A 327 -11.30 7.64 5.50
N LEU A 328 -10.33 7.81 4.60
CA LEU A 328 -9.11 7.01 4.58
C LEU A 328 -8.28 7.18 5.86
N LEU A 329 -8.28 8.37 6.44
CA LEU A 329 -7.52 8.68 7.66
C LEU A 329 -8.11 8.07 8.93
N THR A 330 -9.37 7.64 8.90
CA THR A 330 -10.05 6.99 10.02
C THR A 330 -10.40 5.53 9.74
N SER A 331 -9.90 4.97 8.64
CA SER A 331 -10.12 3.57 8.24
C SER A 331 -9.16 2.62 8.97
N SER A 332 -8.95 1.42 8.45
CA SER A 332 -7.94 0.50 8.98
C SER A 332 -6.51 1.04 8.89
N SER A 333 -5.62 0.57 9.77
CA SER A 333 -4.20 0.97 9.79
C SER A 333 -3.50 0.80 8.44
N GLN A 334 -3.87 -0.23 7.67
CA GLN A 334 -3.36 -0.46 6.32
C GLN A 334 -3.74 0.67 5.36
N ILE A 335 -4.98 1.16 5.42
CA ILE A 335 -5.44 2.29 4.59
C ILE A 335 -4.79 3.59 5.02
N VAL A 336 -4.71 3.86 6.32
CA VAL A 336 -4.07 5.08 6.85
C VAL A 336 -2.61 5.15 6.41
N SER A 337 -1.85 4.07 6.62
CA SER A 337 -0.43 4.02 6.23
C SER A 337 -0.24 4.17 4.71
N ALA A 338 -1.03 3.47 3.90
CA ALA A 338 -0.99 3.61 2.44
C ALA A 338 -1.36 5.02 1.96
N THR A 339 -2.29 5.68 2.65
CA THR A 339 -2.69 7.07 2.35
C THR A 339 -1.55 8.04 2.65
N MET A 340 -0.82 7.87 3.76
CA MET A 340 0.36 8.69 4.10
C MET A 340 1.51 8.50 3.11
N ILE A 341 1.71 7.27 2.62
CA ILE A 341 2.70 6.96 1.58
C ILE A 341 2.31 7.66 0.27
N LEU A 342 1.04 7.57 -0.14
CA LEU A 342 0.54 8.25 -1.32
C LEU A 342 0.66 9.77 -1.18
N ALA A 343 0.33 10.34 -0.02
CA ALA A 343 0.48 11.77 0.26
C ALA A 343 1.92 12.24 0.10
N SER A 344 2.88 11.49 0.65
CA SER A 344 4.31 11.79 0.51
C SER A 344 4.75 11.76 -0.95
N ARG A 345 4.19 10.83 -1.74
CA ARG A 345 4.46 10.76 -3.18
C ARG A 345 3.83 11.94 -3.94
N VAL A 346 2.58 12.28 -3.66
CA VAL A 346 1.89 13.42 -4.28
C VAL A 346 2.61 14.72 -3.97
N ALA A 347 3.11 14.89 -2.74
CA ALA A 347 3.91 16.06 -2.34
C ALA A 347 5.16 16.27 -3.21
N SER A 348 5.74 15.21 -3.78
CA SER A 348 6.87 15.28 -4.71
C SER A 348 6.50 15.70 -6.15
N LEU A 349 5.21 15.78 -6.47
CA LEU A 349 4.71 16.24 -7.76
C LEU A 349 4.63 17.78 -7.80
N LEU A 350 4.64 18.34 -9.00
CA LEU A 350 4.42 19.78 -9.19
C LEU A 350 3.06 20.19 -8.58
N ASN A 351 3.07 21.23 -7.74
CA ASN A 351 1.93 21.74 -6.94
C ASN A 351 1.37 20.75 -5.90
N GLY A 352 2.06 19.64 -5.64
CA GLY A 352 1.63 18.63 -4.69
C GLY A 352 1.63 19.12 -3.24
N TRP A 353 2.61 19.93 -2.85
CA TRP A 353 2.69 20.44 -1.48
C TRP A 353 1.49 21.28 -1.08
N GLU A 354 1.00 22.15 -1.96
CA GLU A 354 -0.13 23.04 -1.66
C GLU A 354 -1.36 22.27 -1.19
N VAL A 355 -1.73 21.21 -1.92
CA VAL A 355 -2.90 20.39 -1.54
C VAL A 355 -2.66 19.60 -0.25
N ILE A 356 -1.46 19.04 -0.07
CA ILE A 356 -1.15 18.24 1.12
C ILE A 356 -1.15 19.11 2.38
N LEU A 357 -0.56 20.31 2.31
CA LEU A 357 -0.49 21.25 3.41
C LEU A 357 -1.89 21.77 3.80
N ASN A 358 -2.75 22.05 2.82
CA ASN A 358 -4.15 22.48 3.06
C ASN A 358 -5.09 21.36 3.52
N SER A 359 -4.60 20.12 3.61
CA SER A 359 -5.37 18.96 4.03
C SER A 359 -5.24 18.68 5.55
N ALA A 360 -5.95 17.65 6.04
CA ALA A 360 -5.79 17.16 7.41
C ALA A 360 -4.56 16.24 7.58
N LEU A 361 -3.81 15.96 6.51
CA LEU A 361 -2.66 15.05 6.54
C LEU A 361 -1.53 15.50 7.46
N PRO A 362 -1.10 16.79 7.49
CA PRO A 362 0.01 17.20 8.34
C PRO A 362 -0.27 16.98 9.83
N THR A 363 -1.45 17.39 10.28
CA THR A 363 -1.88 17.22 11.68
C THR A 363 -2.09 15.75 12.02
N THR A 364 -2.69 14.98 11.12
CA THR A 364 -2.91 13.53 11.30
C THR A 364 -1.59 12.76 11.36
N ALA A 365 -0.63 13.08 10.49
CA ALA A 365 0.70 12.45 10.50
C ALA A 365 1.42 12.72 11.83
N LEU A 366 1.38 13.97 12.31
CA LEU A 366 1.97 14.33 13.60
C LEU A 366 1.30 13.59 14.78
N ALA A 367 -0.02 13.41 14.71
CA ALA A 367 -0.79 12.64 15.69
C ALA A 367 -0.51 11.14 15.64
N HIS A 368 -0.03 10.60 14.52
CA HIS A 368 0.23 9.18 14.33
C HIS A 368 1.67 8.73 14.55
N LEU A 369 2.58 9.64 14.91
CA LEU A 369 3.98 9.30 15.20
C LEU A 369 4.16 8.22 16.29
N ASP A 370 3.24 8.13 17.25
CA ASP A 370 3.21 7.12 18.32
C ASP A 370 2.19 6.01 18.08
N SER A 371 1.72 5.83 16.85
CA SER A 371 0.76 4.78 16.50
C SER A 371 1.26 3.40 16.96
N ILE A 372 0.33 2.59 17.46
CA ILE A 372 0.57 1.18 17.81
C ILE A 372 0.92 0.38 16.55
N ASP A 373 0.31 0.75 15.42
CA ASP A 373 0.65 0.17 14.12
C ASP A 373 1.94 0.80 13.59
N ARG A 374 2.96 -0.05 13.43
CA ARG A 374 4.29 0.37 12.97
C ARG A 374 4.28 0.99 11.58
N ASN A 375 3.43 0.52 10.67
CA ASN A 375 3.38 1.02 9.30
C ASN A 375 2.76 2.42 9.27
N VAL A 376 1.72 2.65 10.07
CA VAL A 376 1.12 3.99 10.24
C VAL A 376 2.14 4.97 10.82
N GLY A 377 2.85 4.58 11.88
CA GLY A 377 3.88 5.42 12.49
C GLY A 377 5.02 5.75 11.52
N ARG A 378 5.54 4.76 10.79
CA ARG A 378 6.59 4.94 9.77
C ARG A 378 6.17 5.84 8.62
N ALA A 379 4.99 5.60 8.04
CA ALA A 379 4.51 6.39 6.93
C ALA A 379 4.23 7.85 7.34
N SER A 380 3.71 8.05 8.55
CA SER A 380 3.50 9.38 9.11
C SER A 380 4.82 10.11 9.38
N ALA A 381 5.80 9.41 9.96
CA ALA A 381 7.14 9.96 10.17
C ALA A 381 7.79 10.37 8.84
N LEU A 382 7.68 9.54 7.80
CA LEU A 382 8.18 9.89 6.47
C LEU A 382 7.55 11.19 5.95
N LEU A 383 6.24 11.37 6.06
CA LEU A 383 5.59 12.60 5.61
C LEU A 383 6.07 13.84 6.38
N ILE A 384 6.22 13.73 7.71
CA ILE A 384 6.79 14.82 8.54
C ILE A 384 8.22 15.15 8.09
N LEU A 385 9.04 14.13 7.82
CA LEU A 385 10.41 14.31 7.37
C LEU A 385 10.49 15.05 6.04
N GLU A 386 9.65 14.66 5.07
CA GLU A 386 9.63 15.32 3.75
C GLU A 386 9.14 16.77 3.86
N MET A 387 8.14 17.06 4.70
CA MET A 387 7.72 18.45 4.99
C MET A 387 8.84 19.27 5.63
N THR A 388 9.65 18.63 6.50
CA THR A 388 10.78 19.28 7.17
C THR A 388 11.89 19.60 6.16
N LYS A 389 12.26 18.63 5.31
CA LYS A 389 13.29 18.81 4.28
C LYS A 389 12.93 19.87 3.25
N ALA A 390 11.65 20.00 2.93
CA ALA A 390 11.15 21.01 2.01
C ALA A 390 10.94 22.40 2.67
N ASP A 391 11.25 22.57 3.96
CA ASP A 391 10.99 23.80 4.76
C ASP A 391 9.53 24.28 4.69
N VAL A 392 8.58 23.34 4.59
CA VAL A 392 7.14 23.65 4.54
C VAL A 392 6.37 23.24 5.80
N LEU A 393 6.98 22.48 6.70
CA LEU A 393 6.30 21.94 7.90
C LEU A 393 5.57 23.02 8.71
N PHE A 394 6.20 24.17 8.89
CA PHE A 394 5.68 25.26 9.73
C PHE A 394 4.78 26.25 8.99
N THR A 395 4.49 25.99 7.71
CA THR A 395 3.50 26.79 6.97
C THR A 395 2.07 26.54 7.46
N VAL A 396 1.83 25.35 8.04
CA VAL A 396 0.51 24.90 8.48
C VAL A 396 0.49 24.36 9.91
N LEU A 397 1.64 24.01 10.48
CA LEU A 397 1.75 23.55 11.86
C LEU A 397 2.43 24.61 12.73
N ASP A 398 1.73 25.03 13.79
CA ASP A 398 2.29 25.95 14.77
C ASP A 398 3.51 25.33 15.48
N ILE A 399 4.62 26.07 15.49
CA ILE A 399 5.90 25.58 15.99
C ILE A 399 5.78 25.21 17.48
N ASP A 400 5.31 26.13 18.30
CA ASP A 400 5.38 26.01 19.75
C ASP A 400 4.23 25.17 20.33
N ASN A 401 3.01 25.48 19.92
CA ASN A 401 1.80 24.89 20.48
C ASN A 401 1.54 23.48 19.95
N VAL A 402 1.95 23.18 18.71
CA VAL A 402 1.67 21.91 18.05
C VAL A 402 2.92 21.05 17.94
N VAL A 403 3.96 21.51 17.23
CA VAL A 403 5.14 20.66 16.94
C VAL A 403 5.99 20.40 18.18
N VAL A 404 6.47 21.45 18.86
CA VAL A 404 7.33 21.34 20.04
C VAL A 404 6.64 20.55 21.15
N ASN A 405 5.40 20.91 21.48
CA ASN A 405 4.62 20.21 22.50
C ASN A 405 4.47 18.72 22.18
N ARG A 406 4.22 18.38 20.91
CA ARG A 406 4.11 16.99 20.49
C ARG A 406 5.44 16.26 20.60
N VAL A 407 6.54 16.85 20.13
CA VAL A 407 7.87 16.22 20.21
C VAL A 407 8.24 15.96 21.66
N ILE A 408 8.09 16.93 22.57
CA ILE A 408 8.34 16.76 24.00
C ILE A 408 7.46 15.64 24.60
N SER A 409 6.18 15.58 24.23
CA SER A 409 5.27 14.51 24.67
C SER A 409 5.73 13.12 24.21
N LEU A 410 6.24 13.00 22.98
CA LEU A 410 6.80 11.76 22.45
C LEU A 410 8.07 11.36 23.20
N ILE A 411 8.94 12.32 23.56
CA ILE A 411 10.18 12.03 24.28
C ILE A 411 9.91 11.36 25.62
N ARG A 412 8.99 11.96 26.39
CA ARG A 412 8.55 11.46 27.70
C ARG A 412 7.98 10.04 27.62
N ARG A 413 7.45 9.67 26.45
CA ARG A 413 6.85 8.36 26.19
C ARG A 413 7.91 7.40 25.67
N LYS A 414 8.55 6.67 26.59
CA LYS A 414 9.60 5.69 26.30
C LYS A 414 9.01 4.36 25.81
N LYS A 415 8.58 4.29 24.53
CA LYS A 415 7.91 3.11 23.92
C LYS A 415 8.46 2.74 22.53
N ASN A 416 8.04 1.59 21.98
CA ASN A 416 8.60 1.01 20.74
C ASN A 416 8.47 1.87 19.47
N PHE A 417 7.70 2.96 19.48
CA PHE A 417 7.58 3.88 18.33
C PHE A 417 8.90 4.61 18.01
N TRP A 418 9.87 4.61 18.93
CA TRP A 418 11.21 5.13 18.70
C TRP A 418 11.94 4.50 17.52
N ASN A 419 11.58 3.27 17.14
CA ASN A 419 12.12 2.59 15.96
C ASN A 419 11.81 3.29 14.62
N HIS A 420 10.89 4.26 14.60
CA HIS A 420 10.52 4.99 13.39
C HIS A 420 10.47 6.50 13.56
N ILE A 421 10.36 7.03 14.77
CA ILE A 421 10.46 8.49 14.98
C ILE A 421 11.90 8.99 15.10
N SER A 422 12.87 8.11 15.38
CA SER A 422 14.28 8.49 15.49
C SER A 422 14.79 9.21 14.24
N THR A 423 14.35 8.75 13.06
CA THR A 423 14.75 9.30 11.75
C THR A 423 14.28 10.72 11.51
N ILE A 424 13.30 11.21 12.26
CA ILE A 424 12.72 12.54 12.08
C ILE A 424 13.07 13.50 13.20
N PHE A 425 13.52 12.98 14.34
CA PHE A 425 13.69 13.75 15.55
C PHE A 425 14.67 14.92 15.36
N ILE A 426 15.92 14.61 14.98
CA ILE A 426 16.96 15.62 14.77
C ILE A 426 16.59 16.59 13.64
N PRO A 427 16.12 16.14 12.45
CA PRO A 427 15.66 17.05 11.40
C PRO A 427 14.60 18.05 11.87
N VAL A 428 13.58 17.59 12.61
CA VAL A 428 12.49 18.44 13.09
C VAL A 428 13.00 19.42 14.14
N ILE A 429 13.79 18.98 15.11
CA ILE A 429 14.35 19.87 16.14
C ILE A 429 15.25 20.93 15.51
N LYS A 430 16.10 20.54 14.55
CA LYS A 430 16.92 21.50 13.81
C LYS A 430 16.07 22.56 13.11
N ALA A 431 15.04 22.13 12.38
CA ALA A 431 14.15 23.05 11.68
C ALA A 431 13.43 24.01 12.65
N VAL A 432 13.00 23.54 13.83
CA VAL A 432 12.42 24.39 14.87
C VAL A 432 13.43 25.44 15.35
N LEU A 433 14.64 25.01 15.70
CA LEU A 433 15.68 25.91 16.22
C LEU A 433 16.13 26.94 15.19
N ASP A 434 16.11 26.61 13.90
CA ASP A 434 16.43 27.56 12.83
C ASP A 434 15.41 28.71 12.74
N LYS A 435 14.21 28.56 13.31
CA LYS A 435 13.18 29.62 13.42
C LYS A 435 13.21 30.33 14.78
N LYS A 436 14.09 29.94 15.71
CA LYS A 436 14.17 30.47 17.08
C LYS A 436 15.38 31.39 17.24
N VAL A 437 15.23 32.44 18.04
CA VAL A 437 16.38 33.24 18.51
C VAL A 437 17.20 32.44 19.54
N ALA A 438 18.45 32.83 19.77
CA ALA A 438 19.40 32.10 20.62
C ALA A 438 18.83 31.73 22.00
N ILE A 439 18.21 32.69 22.70
CA ILE A 439 17.65 32.50 24.04
C ILE A 439 16.49 31.50 24.04
N GLU A 440 15.54 31.64 23.10
CA GLU A 440 14.41 30.70 22.99
C GLU A 440 14.87 29.29 22.61
N GLY A 441 15.88 29.20 21.73
CA GLY A 441 16.45 27.92 21.32
C GLY A 441 17.19 27.21 22.45
N GLN A 442 17.94 27.93 23.28
CA GLN A 442 18.55 27.36 24.50
C GLN A 442 17.49 26.82 25.46
N GLU A 443 16.46 27.60 25.75
CA GLU A 443 15.37 27.16 26.63
C GLU A 443 14.66 25.91 26.07
N LEU A 444 14.47 25.85 24.75
CA LEU A 444 13.93 24.65 24.10
C LEU A 444 14.85 23.44 24.24
N LEU A 445 16.17 23.59 24.01
CA LEU A 445 17.14 22.50 24.18
C LEU A 445 17.12 21.96 25.61
N LYS A 446 17.07 22.85 26.62
CA LYS A 446 16.94 22.46 28.03
C LYS A 446 15.65 21.70 28.31
N ARG A 447 14.52 22.19 27.80
CA ARG A 447 13.21 21.50 27.93
C ARG A 447 13.22 20.12 27.28
N ILE A 448 13.84 19.97 26.12
CA ILE A 448 13.98 18.68 25.43
C ILE A 448 14.88 17.74 26.23
N LEU A 449 16.02 18.22 26.72
CA LEU A 449 16.93 17.46 27.58
C LEU A 449 16.19 16.95 28.82
N ASN A 450 15.46 17.83 29.52
CA ASN A 450 14.63 17.46 30.66
C ASN A 450 13.65 16.34 30.33
N ALA A 451 12.99 16.43 29.17
CA ALA A 451 12.02 15.42 28.74
C ALA A 451 12.63 14.01 28.55
N PHE A 452 13.90 13.90 28.14
CA PHE A 452 14.58 12.60 28.02
C PHE A 452 14.73 11.91 29.40
N PHE A 453 14.99 12.70 30.45
CA PHE A 453 15.21 12.20 31.81
C PHE A 453 13.94 12.10 32.65
N ASP A 454 12.83 12.74 32.25
CA ASP A 454 11.54 12.65 32.94
C ASP A 454 11.13 11.18 33.22
N GLY A 455 10.82 10.87 34.48
CA GLY A 455 10.37 9.55 34.92
C GLY A 455 11.46 8.47 35.01
N MET A 456 12.73 8.85 35.17
CA MET A 456 13.84 7.95 35.54
C MET A 456 13.98 7.78 37.07
N PRO A 457 14.53 6.65 37.57
CA PRO A 457 14.98 5.46 36.82
C PRO A 457 13.79 4.60 36.35
N TRP A 458 13.86 4.11 35.11
CA TRP A 458 12.78 3.30 34.51
C TRP A 458 12.81 1.85 34.99
N LYS A 459 11.68 1.14 34.85
CA LYS A 459 11.67 -0.33 34.89
C LYS A 459 12.46 -0.87 33.69
N LEU A 460 13.39 -1.82 33.94
CA LEU A 460 14.38 -2.40 33.00
C LEU A 460 13.86 -2.97 31.66
N SER A 461 12.57 -2.89 31.34
CA SER A 461 11.96 -3.52 30.17
C SER A 461 11.99 -2.68 28.89
N PHE A 462 12.70 -1.53 28.85
CA PHE A 462 12.77 -0.67 27.66
C PHE A 462 14.21 -0.39 27.19
N PRO A 463 14.93 -1.38 26.60
CA PRO A 463 16.14 -1.10 25.87
C PRO A 463 15.80 -0.81 24.40
N CYS A 464 15.36 0.41 24.09
CA CYS A 464 15.23 0.83 22.69
C CYS A 464 16.53 1.50 22.22
N VAL A 465 17.33 0.77 21.45
CA VAL A 465 18.58 1.29 20.84
C VAL A 465 18.32 2.56 20.03
N ALA A 466 17.18 2.63 19.32
CA ALA A 466 16.81 3.82 18.56
C ALA A 466 16.65 5.06 19.46
N TRP A 467 16.11 4.91 20.67
CA TRP A 467 16.01 6.00 21.64
C TRP A 467 17.39 6.47 22.08
N VAL A 468 18.28 5.54 22.46
CA VAL A 468 19.63 5.85 22.94
C VAL A 468 20.45 6.57 21.87
N ASN A 469 20.40 6.07 20.63
CA ASN A 469 21.08 6.70 19.51
C ASN A 469 20.51 8.10 19.25
N THR A 470 19.18 8.26 19.27
CA THR A 470 18.55 9.58 19.08
C THR A 470 18.95 10.56 20.19
N PHE A 471 19.06 10.10 21.43
CA PHE A 471 19.55 10.93 22.54
C PHE A 471 21.01 11.35 22.34
N ALA A 472 21.88 10.43 21.93
CA ALA A 472 23.29 10.74 21.62
C ALA A 472 23.40 11.76 20.48
N GLU A 473 22.67 11.54 19.37
CA GLU A 473 22.61 12.48 18.24
C GLU A 473 22.05 13.85 18.65
N PHE A 474 21.02 13.88 19.50
CA PHE A 474 20.46 15.12 20.03
C PHE A 474 21.48 15.89 20.86
N THR A 475 22.25 15.19 21.69
CA THR A 475 23.29 15.77 22.54
C THR A 475 24.38 16.41 21.69
N GLU A 476 24.91 15.67 20.71
CA GLU A 476 25.92 16.18 19.78
C GLU A 476 25.41 17.42 19.02
N PHE A 477 24.19 17.35 18.49
CA PHE A 477 23.57 18.46 17.78
C PHE A 477 23.32 19.68 18.69
N GLY A 478 22.83 19.47 19.92
CA GLY A 478 22.55 20.54 20.87
C GLY A 478 23.80 21.29 21.31
N ILE A 479 24.90 20.58 21.57
CA ILE A 479 26.22 21.16 21.85
C ILE A 479 26.68 21.99 20.65
N TRP A 480 26.65 21.40 19.45
CA TRP A 480 27.05 22.09 18.22
C TRP A 480 26.24 23.37 17.97
N TRP A 481 24.91 23.31 18.14
CA TRP A 481 24.04 24.47 17.91
C TRP A 481 24.34 25.59 18.90
N THR A 482 24.52 25.25 20.18
CA THR A 482 24.84 26.20 21.25
C THR A 482 26.18 26.89 20.99
N MET A 483 27.24 26.13 20.65
CA MET A 483 28.56 26.70 20.35
C MET A 483 28.52 27.73 19.22
N ASN A 484 27.66 27.51 18.22
CA ASN A 484 27.59 28.38 17.04
C ASN A 484 26.65 29.58 17.21
N ARG A 485 25.67 29.51 18.11
CA ARG A 485 24.59 30.51 18.23
C ARG A 485 24.58 31.26 19.56
N CYS A 486 25.28 30.75 20.57
CA CYS A 486 25.31 31.29 21.92
C CYS A 486 26.75 31.54 22.34
N VAL A 487 27.13 32.80 22.50
CA VAL A 487 28.49 33.18 22.90
C VAL A 487 28.63 32.89 24.40
N ASN A 488 29.58 32.03 24.77
CA ASN A 488 30.01 31.72 26.16
C ASN A 488 29.03 30.94 27.08
N ASP A 489 28.01 30.25 26.55
CA ASP A 489 27.07 29.44 27.36
C ASP A 489 27.31 27.92 27.31
N LEU A 490 28.46 27.49 26.78
CA LEU A 490 28.76 26.06 26.63
C LEU A 490 28.83 25.34 27.99
N ASP A 491 29.45 26.00 28.97
CA ASP A 491 29.66 25.44 30.31
C ASP A 491 28.31 25.13 30.98
N ILE A 492 27.30 25.99 30.83
CA ILE A 492 25.98 25.82 31.44
C ILE A 492 25.27 24.57 30.89
N ILE A 493 25.31 24.35 29.57
CA ILE A 493 24.62 23.21 28.96
C ILE A 493 25.39 21.92 29.21
N VAL A 494 26.72 21.96 29.13
CA VAL A 494 27.57 20.79 29.40
C VAL A 494 27.45 20.37 30.87
N ASP A 495 27.42 21.32 31.81
CA ASP A 495 27.26 21.05 33.24
C ASP A 495 25.89 20.42 33.53
N GLU A 496 24.79 20.95 32.97
CA GLU A 496 23.45 20.33 33.11
C GLU A 496 23.40 18.91 32.50
N PHE A 497 24.13 18.68 31.40
CA PHE A 497 24.23 17.36 30.77
C PHE A 497 25.00 16.37 31.64
N ILE A 498 26.17 16.78 32.14
CA ILE A 498 26.99 15.97 33.03
C ILE A 498 26.21 15.67 34.30
N GLU A 499 25.52 16.66 34.87
CA GLU A 499 24.68 16.49 36.04
C GLU A 499 23.63 15.40 35.82
N LYS A 500 22.86 15.46 34.73
CA LYS A 500 21.77 14.50 34.47
C LYS A 500 22.20 13.10 34.04
N VAL A 501 23.36 12.98 33.39
CA VAL A 501 23.87 11.68 32.92
C VAL A 501 24.55 10.91 34.07
N PHE A 502 25.21 11.63 34.98
CA PHE A 502 26.02 11.02 36.05
C PHE A 502 25.36 11.05 37.43
N PHE A 503 24.35 11.87 37.66
CA PHE A 503 23.59 11.98 38.92
C PHE A 503 22.08 11.85 38.67
#